data_AF-A0A1X7K8M2-F1
#
_entry.id   AF-A0A1X7K8M2-F1
#
_cell.length_a   1.000
_cell.length_b   1.000
_cell.length_c   1.000
_cell.angle_alpha   90.00
_cell.angle_beta   90.00
_cell.angle_gamma   90.00
#
_symmetry.space_group_name_H-M   'P 1'
#
loop_
_entity.id
_entity.type
_entity.pdbx_description
1 polymer ?
#
loop_
_entity_poly.entity_id
_entity_poly.type
_entity_poly.pdbx_seq_one_letter_code
_entity_poly.pdbx_strand_id
1 'polypeptide(L)'
;MTDIYHHLSLDNLRDLKAETLKEISRDCDAAVSGILSGMRAMGSLAFWASTSKDYDESQAMSDLRDLGESLMHLPRIVCALNENAQNAECELRVRKTAAKK
;
A
#
# COMPACT_ATOMS: atom_id res chain seq x y z
N MET A 1 5.30 14.84 13.87
CA MET A 1 5.87 13.50 14.10
C MET A 1 5.86 12.82 12.74
N THR A 2 7.03 12.52 12.18
CA THR A 2 7.12 11.89 10.85
C THR A 2 6.83 10.40 11.02
N ASP A 3 5.79 9.88 10.38
CA ASP A 3 5.49 8.45 10.38
C ASP A 3 5.85 7.81 9.03
N ILE A 4 5.67 6.49 8.91
CA ILE A 4 6.06 5.73 7.70
C ILE A 4 5.41 6.27 6.42
N TYR A 5 4.22 6.87 6.51
CA TYR A 5 3.57 7.44 5.35
C TYR A 5 4.41 8.61 4.79
N HIS A 6 4.84 9.54 5.64
CA HIS A 6 5.66 10.68 5.22
C HIS A 6 7.03 10.26 4.66
N HIS A 7 7.57 9.12 5.11
CA HIS A 7 8.83 8.57 4.55
C HIS A 7 8.66 7.93 3.17
N LEU A 8 7.43 7.56 2.80
CA LEU A 8 7.11 6.92 1.52
C LEU A 8 6.46 7.88 0.52
N SER A 9 5.94 9.02 0.97
CA SER A 9 5.37 10.06 0.12
C SER A 9 6.43 10.67 -0.81
N LEU A 10 6.06 10.90 -2.08
CA LEU A 10 6.92 11.51 -3.10
C LEU A 10 6.58 13.00 -3.28
N ASP A 11 7.51 13.87 -2.90
CA ASP A 11 7.28 15.33 -2.91
C ASP A 11 7.68 16.03 -4.22
N ASN A 12 8.53 15.40 -5.05
CA ASN A 12 9.17 16.03 -6.22
C ASN A 12 8.66 15.51 -7.58
N LEU A 13 7.41 15.03 -7.64
CA LEU A 13 6.82 14.45 -8.86
C LEU A 13 6.83 15.41 -10.06
N ARG A 14 6.76 16.72 -9.83
CA ARG A 14 6.78 17.74 -10.88
C ARG A 14 8.10 17.78 -11.67
N ASP A 15 9.20 17.39 -11.04
CA ASP A 15 10.53 17.42 -11.67
C ASP A 15 10.83 16.14 -12.46
N LEU A 16 9.97 15.12 -12.33
CA LEU A 16 10.16 13.83 -12.98
C LEU A 16 9.69 13.84 -14.44
N LYS A 17 10.30 12.97 -15.24
CA LYS A 17 9.90 12.72 -16.63
C LYS A 17 8.54 12.01 -16.68
N ALA A 18 7.79 12.24 -17.76
CA ALA A 18 6.47 11.65 -17.93
C ALA A 18 6.49 10.11 -17.90
N GLU A 19 7.55 9.46 -18.38
CA GLU A 19 7.64 7.99 -18.33
C GLU A 19 7.78 7.48 -16.90
N THR A 20 8.66 8.09 -16.11
CA THR A 20 8.83 7.77 -14.68
C THR A 20 7.53 7.98 -13.90
N LEU A 21 6.75 9.02 -14.22
CA LEU A 21 5.44 9.22 -13.58
C LEU A 21 4.44 8.09 -13.89
N LYS A 22 4.47 7.54 -15.11
CA LYS A 22 3.60 6.39 -15.46
C LYS A 22 4.04 5.14 -14.71
N GLU A 23 5.35 4.91 -14.60
CA GLU A 23 5.91 3.78 -13.86
C GLU A 23 5.53 3.89 -12.38
N ILE A 24 5.71 5.05 -11.75
CA ILE A 24 5.32 5.30 -10.36
C ILE A 24 3.83 5.02 -10.16
N SER A 25 2.97 5.58 -11.02
CA SER A 25 1.52 5.35 -10.93
C SER A 25 1.17 3.87 -11.01
N ARG A 26 1.67 3.17 -12.03
CA ARG A 26 1.40 1.74 -12.23
C ARG A 26 1.90 0.89 -11.07
N ASP A 27 3.15 1.11 -10.65
CA ASP A 27 3.81 0.24 -9.68
C ASP A 27 3.24 0.48 -8.27
N CYS A 28 2.89 1.72 -7.93
CA CYS A 28 2.20 2.03 -6.67
C CYS A 28 0.78 1.44 -6.62
N ASP A 29 -0.01 1.56 -7.70
CA ASP A 29 -1.35 0.96 -7.77
C ASP A 29 -1.31 -0.58 -7.68
N ALA A 30 -0.34 -1.19 -8.36
CA ALA A 30 -0.10 -2.63 -8.29
C ALA A 30 0.28 -3.07 -6.87
N ALA A 31 1.16 -2.31 -6.20
CA ALA A 31 1.56 -2.57 -4.82
C ALA A 31 0.39 -2.44 -3.85
N VAL A 32 -0.44 -1.39 -3.96
CA VAL A 32 -1.67 -1.23 -3.16
C VAL A 32 -2.59 -2.42 -3.34
N SER A 33 -2.84 -2.82 -4.60
CA SER A 33 -3.69 -3.98 -4.90
C SER A 33 -3.14 -5.28 -4.31
N GLY A 34 -1.83 -5.49 -4.40
CA GLY A 34 -1.15 -6.65 -3.81
C GLY A 34 -1.26 -6.68 -2.29
N ILE A 35 -1.03 -5.54 -1.62
CA ILE A 35 -1.14 -5.42 -0.16
C ILE A 35 -2.58 -5.71 0.29
N LEU A 36 -3.58 -5.11 -0.37
CA LEU A 36 -4.99 -5.34 -0.01
C LEU A 36 -5.41 -6.80 -0.22
N SER A 37 -4.92 -7.44 -1.28
CA SER A 37 -5.11 -8.88 -1.51
C SER A 37 -4.49 -9.72 -0.39
N GLY A 38 -3.26 -9.37 0.02
CA GLY A 38 -2.56 -10.00 1.15
C GLY A 38 -3.31 -9.84 2.47
N MET A 39 -3.79 -8.63 2.79
CA MET A 39 -4.59 -8.37 3.99
C MET A 39 -5.88 -9.18 4.00
N ARG A 40 -6.53 -9.35 2.84
CA ARG A 40 -7.72 -10.22 2.72
C ARG A 40 -7.36 -11.68 3.00
N ALA A 41 -6.25 -12.17 2.47
CA ALA A 41 -5.78 -13.53 2.73
C ALA A 41 -5.45 -13.73 4.21
N MET A 42 -4.77 -12.77 4.85
CA MET A 42 -4.49 -12.79 6.30
C MET A 42 -5.77 -12.90 7.12
N GLY A 43 -6.78 -12.07 6.82
CA GLY A 43 -8.08 -12.13 7.50
C GLY A 43 -8.79 -13.48 7.30
N SER A 44 -8.72 -14.05 6.09
CA SER A 44 -9.27 -15.38 5.81
C SER A 44 -8.54 -16.48 6.59
N LEU A 45 -7.21 -16.41 6.68
CA LEU A 45 -6.42 -17.39 7.42
C LEU A 45 -6.70 -17.30 8.92
N ALA A 46 -6.73 -16.09 9.49
CA ALA A 46 -7.06 -15.87 10.89
C ALA A 46 -8.45 -16.42 11.24
N PHE A 47 -9.44 -16.20 10.35
CA PHE A 47 -10.79 -16.75 10.53
C PHE A 47 -10.77 -18.29 10.60
N TRP A 48 -10.18 -18.96 9.63
CA TRP A 48 -10.16 -20.43 9.60
C TRP A 48 -9.31 -21.02 10.73
N ALA A 49 -8.15 -20.42 11.02
CA ALA A 49 -7.28 -20.84 12.12
C ALA A 49 -8.01 -20.79 13.47
N SER A 50 -8.84 -19.77 13.73
CA SER A 50 -9.62 -19.66 14.97
C SER A 50 -10.64 -20.80 15.20
N THR A 51 -10.97 -21.55 14.16
CA THR A 51 -11.89 -22.70 14.21
C THR A 51 -11.20 -24.06 14.17
N SER A 52 -9.87 -24.06 13.99
CA SER A 52 -9.07 -25.26 13.90
C SER A 52 -8.82 -25.85 15.28
N LYS A 53 -9.01 -27.16 15.42
CA LYS A 53 -8.69 -27.89 16.66
C LYS A 53 -7.20 -28.20 16.80
N ASP A 54 -6.47 -28.16 15.69
CA ASP A 54 -5.04 -28.46 15.64
C ASP A 54 -4.18 -27.20 15.80
N TYR A 55 -4.83 -26.04 16.01
CA TYR A 55 -4.17 -24.76 16.16
C TYR A 55 -4.00 -24.42 17.64
N ASP A 56 -2.79 -24.66 18.15
CA ASP A 56 -2.43 -24.48 19.55
C ASP A 56 -2.44 -23.00 19.98
N GLU A 57 -2.76 -22.74 21.25
CA GLU A 57 -2.86 -21.39 21.81
C GLU A 57 -1.55 -20.59 21.72
N SER A 58 -0.39 -21.24 21.88
CA SER A 58 0.90 -20.57 21.79
C SER A 58 1.21 -20.11 20.35
N GLN A 59 0.89 -20.95 19.37
CA GLN A 59 1.00 -20.62 17.95
C GLN A 59 0.02 -19.48 17.59
N ALA A 60 -1.23 -19.58 18.05
CA ALA A 60 -2.24 -18.55 17.82
C ALA A 60 -1.82 -17.18 18.39
N MET A 61 -1.22 -17.16 19.59
CA MET A 61 -0.73 -15.93 20.21
C MET A 61 0.44 -15.32 19.43
N SER A 62 1.36 -16.14 18.94
CA SER A 62 2.47 -15.68 18.10
C SER A 62 1.97 -15.07 16.79
N ASP A 63 1.10 -15.80 16.07
CA ASP A 63 0.61 -15.35 14.76
C ASP A 63 -0.29 -14.11 14.88
N LEU A 64 -1.12 -14.01 15.93
CA LEU A 64 -1.91 -12.81 16.19
C LEU A 64 -1.03 -11.59 16.47
N ARG A 65 0.11 -11.77 17.14
CA ARG A 65 1.07 -10.70 17.38
C ARG A 65 1.67 -10.20 16.07
N ASP A 66 2.15 -11.11 15.22
CA ASP A 66 2.76 -10.78 13.94
C ASP A 66 1.77 -10.15 12.95
N LEU A 67 0.52 -10.65 12.94
CA LEU A 67 -0.59 -10.03 12.22
C LEU A 67 -0.90 -8.63 12.74
N GLY A 68 -0.96 -8.46 14.06
CA GLY A 68 -1.17 -7.17 14.69
C GLY A 68 -0.10 -6.15 14.32
N GLU A 69 1.17 -6.53 14.41
CA GLU A 69 2.32 -5.70 14.02
C GLU A 69 2.23 -5.29 12.54
N SER A 70 1.91 -6.23 11.65
CA SER A 70 1.71 -5.92 10.23
C SER A 70 0.59 -4.91 10.02
N LEU A 71 -0.57 -5.12 10.65
CA LEU A 71 -1.75 -4.27 10.51
C LEU A 71 -1.58 -2.88 11.14
N MET A 72 -0.64 -2.68 12.06
CA MET A 72 -0.28 -1.35 12.57
C MET A 72 0.37 -0.46 11.50
N HIS A 73 1.10 -1.06 10.54
CA HIS A 73 1.90 -0.31 9.57
C HIS A 73 1.29 -0.28 8.16
N LEU A 74 0.71 -1.40 7.71
CA LEU A 74 0.18 -1.56 6.35
C LEU A 74 -0.79 -0.45 5.91
N PRO A 75 -1.74 0.05 6.75
CA PRO A 75 -2.65 1.11 6.33
C PRO A 75 -1.93 2.39 5.94
N ARG A 76 -0.90 2.81 6.69
CA ARG A 76 -0.13 4.02 6.38
C ARG A 76 0.73 3.87 5.14
N ILE A 77 1.29 2.67 4.92
CA ILE A 77 1.99 2.33 3.67
C ILE A 77 1.04 2.43 2.48
N VAL A 78 -0.15 1.82 2.57
CA VAL A 78 -1.17 1.87 1.51
C VAL A 78 -1.58 3.31 1.21
N CYS A 79 -1.81 4.15 2.23
CA CYS A 79 -2.11 5.57 2.02
C CYS A 79 -1.02 6.27 1.20
N ALA A 80 0.25 6.08 1.54
CA ALA A 80 1.35 6.75 0.86
C ALA A 80 1.47 6.32 -0.61
N LEU A 81 1.41 5.00 -0.86
CA LEU A 81 1.48 4.47 -2.22
C LEU A 81 0.27 4.90 -3.07
N ASN A 82 -0.93 4.85 -2.51
CA ASN A 82 -2.14 5.27 -3.19
C ASN A 82 -2.12 6.77 -3.55
N GLU A 83 -1.60 7.61 -2.66
CA GLU A 83 -1.44 9.04 -2.95
C GLU A 83 -0.33 9.30 -3.97
N ASN A 84 0.79 8.59 -3.90
CA ASN A 84 1.85 8.68 -4.91
C ASN A 84 1.30 8.34 -6.31
N ALA A 85 0.47 7.29 -6.41
CA ALA A 85 -0.14 6.89 -7.67
C ALA A 85 -1.06 7.97 -8.23
N GLN A 86 -1.99 8.47 -7.40
CA GLN A 86 -2.94 9.51 -7.77
C GLN A 86 -2.25 10.82 -8.14
N ASN A 87 -1.23 11.22 -7.39
CA ASN A 87 -0.49 12.45 -7.65
C ASN A 87 0.30 12.36 -8.96
N ALA A 88 0.91 11.21 -9.25
CA ALA A 88 1.61 10.98 -10.51
C ALA A 88 0.65 11.01 -11.72
N GLU A 89 -0.52 10.37 -11.60
CA GLU A 89 -1.55 10.40 -12.64
C GLU A 89 -2.09 11.83 -12.85
N CYS A 90 -2.32 12.56 -11.76
CA CYS A 90 -2.79 13.94 -11.81
C CYS A 90 -1.79 14.85 -12.56
N GLU A 91 -0.49 14.75 -12.24
CA GLU A 91 0.57 15.50 -12.91
C GLU A 91 0.63 15.17 -14.42
N LEU A 92 0.52 13.90 -14.80
CA LEU A 92 0.43 13.49 -16.20
C LEU A 92 -0.77 14.10 -16.92
N ARG A 93 -1.94 14.14 -16.26
CA ARG A 93 -3.16 14.75 -16.81
C ARG A 93 -3.03 16.25 -16.99
N VAL A 94 -2.40 16.95 -16.04
CA VAL A 94 -2.10 18.39 -16.14
C VAL A 94 -1.20 18.66 -17.34
N ARG A 95 -0.10 17.91 -17.51
CA ARG A 95 0.82 18.06 -18.64
C ARG A 95 0.15 17.83 -20.00
N LYS A 96 -0.67 16.77 -20.10
CA LYS A 96 -1.44 16.48 -21.33
C LYS A 96 -2.43 17.60 -21.68
N THR A 97 -2.96 18.29 -20.69
CA THR A 97 -3.91 19.39 -20.90
C THR A 97 -3.16 20.68 -21.29
N ALA A 98 -2.00 20.93 -20.70
CA ALA A 98 -1.14 22.07 -21.06
C ALA A 98 -0.60 21.95 -22.50
N ALA A 99 -0.22 20.76 -22.94
CA ALA A 99 0.28 20.52 -24.31
C ALA A 99 -0.78 20.63 -25.42
N LYS A 100 -2.06 20.74 -25.06
CA LYS A 100 -3.19 20.90 -26.00
C LYS A 100 -3.64 22.35 -26.17
N LYS A 101 -3.08 23.28 -25.39
CA LYS A 101 -3.31 24.73 -25.51
C LYS A 101 -2.21 25.35 -26.36
#